data_AF-A0AAV4RJ06-F1
#
_entry.id   AF-A0AAV4RJ06-F1
#
_cell.length_a   1.000
_cell.length_b   1.000
_cell.length_c   1.000
_cell.angle_alpha   90.00
_cell.angle_beta   90.00
_cell.angle_gamma   90.00
#
_symmetry.space_group_name_H-M   'P 1'
#
loop_
_entity.id
_entity.type
_entity.pdbx_description
1 polymer ?
#
loop_
_entity_poly.entity_id
_entity_poly.type
_entity_poly.pdbx_seq_one_letter_code
_entity_poly.pdbx_strand_id
1 'polypeptide(L)'
;MAPPGFEPDTCGTGSQSTSHSVIRPGVLGQNPKRRISNSFKIGQVVLIGSDNRKRIDWPPGVITEFIPGKDKQVRLKKVKTSHCTLLRLIQRIYSLEVDSSKDLSNSFTYLEEQRRGDNAPNRSDLRDIS
;
A
#
# COMPACT_ATOMS: atom_id res chain seq x y z
N MET A 1 -69.14 19.95 22.17
CA MET A 1 -68.23 19.40 23.19
C MET A 1 -66.81 19.77 22.77
N ALA A 2 -66.14 20.67 23.47
CA ALA A 2 -64.73 21.01 23.23
C ALA A 2 -63.95 20.73 24.52
N PRO A 3 -62.67 20.33 24.43
CA PRO A 3 -61.65 21.15 25.09
C PRO A 3 -60.38 21.25 24.20
N PRO A 4 -59.29 21.89 24.66
CA PRO A 4 -58.94 23.26 24.29
C PRO A 4 -57.55 23.29 23.62
N GLY A 5 -57.12 24.50 23.25
CA GLY A 5 -55.91 24.77 22.49
C GLY A 5 -54.65 24.03 22.93
N PHE A 6 -53.89 23.60 21.93
CA PHE A 6 -52.46 23.41 22.08
C PHE A 6 -51.81 24.77 21.76
N GLU A 7 -51.43 25.49 22.80
CA GLU A 7 -50.62 26.70 22.67
C GLU A 7 -49.23 26.36 22.12
N PRO A 8 -48.61 27.27 21.35
CA PRO A 8 -47.29 27.06 20.79
C PRO A 8 -46.21 27.25 21.85
N ASP A 9 -45.53 26.16 22.24
CA ASP A 9 -44.29 26.25 23.00
C ASP A 9 -43.15 26.75 22.09
N THR A 10 -43.05 28.07 21.96
CA THR A 10 -41.79 28.75 21.63
C THR A 10 -40.80 28.53 22.77
N CYS A 11 -40.05 27.44 22.73
CA CYS A 11 -38.82 27.32 23.51
C CYS A 11 -37.66 27.97 22.74
N GLY A 12 -37.02 28.95 23.37
CA GLY A 12 -36.06 29.86 22.76
C GLY A 12 -34.91 29.15 22.05
N THR A 13 -34.65 29.56 20.82
CA THR A 13 -33.40 29.30 20.10
C THR A 13 -32.29 30.09 20.79
N GLY A 14 -31.68 29.48 21.80
CA GLY A 14 -30.40 29.91 22.34
C GLY A 14 -29.34 29.79 21.24
N SER A 15 -28.90 30.94 20.72
CA SER A 15 -27.71 31.08 19.89
C SER A 15 -26.47 30.71 20.70
N GLN A 16 -26.13 29.43 20.80
CA GLN A 16 -24.80 29.05 21.27
C GLN A 16 -23.83 29.19 20.10
N SER A 17 -22.98 30.20 20.23
CA SER A 17 -21.85 30.51 19.35
C SER A 17 -21.02 29.26 19.09
N THR A 18 -21.08 28.80 17.85
CA THR A 18 -20.34 27.69 17.29
C THR A 18 -18.83 28.00 17.31
N SER A 19 -18.11 27.43 18.28
CA SER A 19 -16.66 27.23 18.16
C SER A 19 -16.37 25.77 17.81
N HIS A 20 -16.94 25.30 16.70
CA HIS A 20 -16.47 24.07 16.08
C HIS A 20 -15.08 24.37 15.51
N SER A 21 -14.05 23.97 16.24
CA SER A 21 -12.70 23.86 15.71
C SER A 21 -12.77 22.92 14.51
N VAL A 22 -12.73 23.49 13.30
CA VAL A 22 -12.62 22.72 12.06
C VAL A 22 -11.26 22.03 12.09
N ILE A 23 -11.25 20.78 12.54
CA ILE A 23 -10.10 19.90 12.31
C ILE A 23 -10.03 19.73 10.81
N ARG A 24 -9.03 20.35 10.18
CA ARG A 24 -8.70 20.12 8.79
C ARG A 24 -8.51 18.60 8.63
N PRO A 25 -9.27 17.92 7.75
CA PRO A 25 -8.99 16.52 7.49
C PRO A 25 -7.58 16.44 6.91
N GLY A 26 -6.67 15.87 7.70
CA GLY A 26 -5.33 15.56 7.24
C GLY A 26 -5.47 14.60 6.06
N VAL A 27 -5.18 15.09 4.86
CA VAL A 27 -5.01 14.21 3.71
C VAL A 27 -3.81 13.35 4.05
N LEU A 28 -4.06 12.07 4.36
CA LEU A 28 -3.04 11.04 4.40
C LEU A 28 -2.41 11.03 3.01
N GLY A 29 -1.28 11.70 2.88
CA GLY A 29 -0.42 11.60 1.72
C GLY A 29 -0.23 10.11 1.47
N GLN A 30 -0.69 9.65 0.31
CA GLN A 30 -0.48 8.28 -0.13
C GLN A 30 1.04 8.11 -0.17
N ASN A 31 1.62 7.53 0.88
CA ASN A 31 3.00 7.09 0.84
C ASN A 31 3.09 6.21 -0.41
N PRO A 32 3.90 6.55 -1.42
CA PRO A 32 4.05 5.74 -2.60
C PRO A 32 4.72 4.44 -2.15
N LYS A 33 3.90 3.50 -1.66
CA LYS A 33 4.29 2.11 -1.46
C LYS A 33 4.85 1.70 -2.80
N ARG A 34 6.17 1.57 -2.87
CA ARG A 34 6.89 1.09 -4.04
C ARG A 34 6.17 -0.17 -4.46
N ARG A 35 5.35 -0.06 -5.51
CA ARG A 35 4.66 -1.21 -6.07
C ARG A 35 5.76 -1.93 -6.82
N ILE A 36 6.48 -2.78 -6.09
CA ILE A 36 7.38 -3.75 -6.71
C ILE A 36 6.46 -4.46 -7.72
N SER A 37 6.69 -4.19 -8.99
CA SER A 37 5.92 -4.78 -10.07
C SER A 37 6.32 -6.24 -10.10
N ASN A 38 5.66 -7.06 -9.28
CA ASN A 38 5.90 -8.49 -9.19
C ASN A 38 5.36 -9.12 -10.47
N SER A 39 6.12 -8.98 -11.56
CA SER A 39 5.85 -9.65 -12.82
C SER A 39 6.20 -11.13 -12.62
N PHE A 40 5.17 -11.97 -12.58
CA PHE A 40 5.35 -13.40 -12.41
C PHE A 40 5.73 -14.05 -13.74
N LYS A 41 6.54 -15.11 -13.67
CA LYS A 41 6.96 -15.91 -14.85
C LYS A 41 6.59 -17.39 -14.68
N ILE A 42 6.44 -18.09 -15.80
CA ILE A 42 6.33 -19.57 -15.79
C ILE A 42 7.67 -20.14 -15.32
N GLY A 43 7.64 -21.18 -14.50
CA GLY A 43 8.82 -21.78 -13.88
C GLY A 43 9.28 -21.10 -12.59
N GLN A 44 8.65 -19.99 -12.19
CA GLN A 44 9.01 -19.25 -10.98
C GLN A 44 8.49 -19.93 -9.71
N VAL A 45 9.32 -19.95 -8.65
CA VAL A 45 8.94 -20.47 -7.33
C VAL A 45 8.19 -19.39 -6.53
N VAL A 46 7.05 -19.78 -5.99
CA VAL A 46 6.12 -18.90 -5.27
C VAL A 46 5.53 -19.60 -4.05
N LEU A 47 5.12 -18.82 -3.05
CA LEU A 47 4.29 -19.29 -1.94
C LEU A 47 2.81 -19.19 -2.29
N ILE A 48 2.06 -20.20 -1.88
CA ILE A 48 0.63 -20.31 -2.14
C ILE A 48 -0.15 -20.01 -0.87
N GLY A 49 -0.89 -18.90 -0.87
CA GLY A 49 -1.72 -18.47 0.24
C GLY A 49 -2.87 -19.43 0.53
N SER A 50 -2.97 -19.87 1.78
CA SER A 50 -4.06 -20.72 2.28
C SER A 50 -4.63 -20.14 3.58
N ASP A 51 -5.95 -20.04 3.69
CA ASP A 51 -6.59 -19.41 4.85
C ASP A 51 -6.59 -20.32 6.09
N ASN A 52 -6.49 -21.62 5.87
CA ASN A 52 -6.49 -22.66 6.90
C ASN A 52 -5.10 -22.93 7.50
N ARG A 53 -4.05 -22.23 7.04
CA ARG A 53 -2.67 -22.42 7.49
C ARG A 53 -2.04 -21.08 7.81
N LYS A 54 -1.14 -21.07 8.80
CA LYS A 54 -0.32 -19.89 9.08
C LYS A 54 0.56 -19.59 7.87
N ARG A 55 0.97 -18.33 7.71
CA ARG A 55 1.79 -17.90 6.57
C ARG A 55 3.11 -18.66 6.45
N ILE A 56 3.71 -19.06 7.58
CA ILE A 56 4.92 -19.87 7.62
C ILE A 56 4.72 -21.27 7.06
N ASP A 57 3.49 -21.79 7.11
CA ASP A 57 3.12 -23.13 6.64
C ASP A 57 2.51 -23.11 5.23
N TRP A 58 2.58 -21.96 4.54
CA TRP A 58 2.10 -21.85 3.17
C TRP A 58 3.00 -22.66 2.25
N PRO A 59 2.43 -23.59 1.44
CA PRO A 59 3.24 -24.47 0.63
C PRO A 59 3.92 -23.70 -0.49
N PRO A 60 5.21 -23.97 -0.78
CA PRO A 60 5.86 -23.50 -1.97
C PRO A 60 5.35 -24.26 -3.20
N GLY A 61 5.46 -23.63 -4.37
CA GLY A 61 5.15 -24.28 -5.63
C GLY A 61 5.70 -23.49 -6.82
N VAL A 62 5.67 -24.12 -7.99
CA VAL A 62 6.18 -23.57 -9.25
C VAL A 62 5.02 -23.19 -10.16
N ILE A 63 5.02 -21.96 -10.67
CA ILE A 63 4.00 -21.54 -11.65
C ILE A 63 4.20 -22.32 -12.94
N THR A 64 3.16 -23.04 -13.36
CA THR A 64 3.18 -23.83 -14.61
C THR A 64 2.42 -23.11 -15.73
N GLU A 65 1.36 -22.37 -15.42
CA GLU A 65 0.48 -21.78 -16.43
C GLU A 65 -0.22 -20.52 -15.91
N PHE A 66 -0.53 -19.59 -16.81
CA PHE A 66 -1.36 -18.41 -16.55
C PHE A 66 -2.71 -18.57 -17.23
N ILE A 67 -3.79 -18.36 -16.48
CA ILE A 67 -5.16 -18.47 -17.00
C ILE A 67 -5.73 -17.04 -17.16
N PRO A 68 -5.82 -16.54 -18.42
CA PRO A 68 -6.45 -15.26 -18.71
C PRO A 68 -7.97 -15.32 -18.58
N GLY A 69 -8.59 -14.21 -18.19
CA GLY A 69 -10.02 -14.00 -18.29
C GLY A 69 -10.46 -13.57 -19.69
N LYS A 70 -11.76 -13.27 -19.84
CA LYS A 70 -12.35 -12.74 -21.08
C LYS A 70 -11.70 -11.43 -21.55
N ASP A 71 -11.23 -10.64 -20.61
CA ASP A 71 -10.51 -9.37 -20.78
C ASP A 71 -9.02 -9.56 -21.14
N LYS A 72 -8.56 -10.81 -21.36
CA LYS A 72 -7.16 -11.20 -21.56
C LYS A 72 -6.24 -10.92 -20.36
N GLN A 73 -6.80 -10.49 -19.23
CA GLN A 73 -6.04 -10.27 -18.00
C GLN A 73 -5.90 -11.59 -17.24
N VAL A 74 -4.69 -11.90 -16.79
CA VAL A 74 -4.44 -13.10 -15.99
C VAL A 74 -5.13 -12.93 -14.63
N ARG A 75 -6.03 -13.85 -14.29
CA ARG A 75 -6.75 -13.84 -12.99
C ARG A 75 -6.33 -15.01 -12.11
N LEU A 76 -6.05 -16.16 -12.72
CA LEU A 76 -5.63 -17.37 -12.02
C LEU A 76 -4.26 -17.84 -12.54
N LYS A 77 -3.51 -18.51 -11.67
CA LYS A 77 -2.30 -19.23 -12.02
C LYS A 77 -2.44 -20.69 -11.64
N LYS A 78 -1.91 -21.56 -12.48
CA LYS A 78 -1.70 -22.97 -12.17
C LYS A 78 -0.33 -23.12 -11.54
N VAL A 79 -0.30 -23.66 -10.33
CA VAL A 79 0.92 -23.83 -9.55
C VAL A 79 1.06 -25.30 -9.20
N LYS A 80 2.21 -25.87 -9.51
CA LYS A 80 2.56 -27.25 -9.16
C LYS A 80 3.34 -27.24 -7.85
N THR A 81 2.77 -27.85 -6.83
CA THR A 81 3.45 -28.23 -5.59
C THR A 81 4.03 -29.64 -5.76
N SER A 82 4.84 -30.11 -4.82
CA SER A 82 5.38 -31.48 -4.80
C SER A 82 4.31 -32.57 -4.98
N HIS A 83 3.13 -32.38 -4.38
CA HIS A 83 2.09 -33.42 -4.30
C HIS A 83 0.88 -33.15 -5.20
N CYS A 84 0.65 -31.91 -5.62
CA CYS A 84 -0.57 -31.54 -6.32
C CYS A 84 -0.38 -30.33 -7.23
N THR A 85 -1.34 -30.13 -8.13
CA THR A 85 -1.44 -28.91 -8.93
C THR A 85 -2.66 -28.12 -8.48
N LEU A 86 -2.47 -26.84 -8.19
CA LEU A 86 -3.49 -25.96 -7.64
C LEU A 86 -3.75 -24.79 -8.60
N LEU A 87 -5.02 -24.42 -8.74
CA LEU A 87 -5.43 -23.17 -9.36
C LEU A 87 -5.68 -22.12 -8.27
N ARG A 88 -4.98 -21.00 -8.37
CA ARG A 88 -5.07 -19.92 -7.37
C ARG A 88 -5.15 -18.57 -8.03
N LEU A 89 -5.98 -17.70 -7.46
CA LEU A 89 -6.03 -16.29 -7.84
C LEU A 89 -4.66 -15.65 -7.66
N ILE A 90 -4.33 -14.68 -8.52
CA ILE A 90 -3.04 -13.95 -8.43
C ILE A 90 -2.82 -13.37 -7.02
N GLN A 91 -3.87 -12.90 -6.38
CA GLN A 91 -3.82 -12.31 -5.03
C GLN A 91 -3.35 -13.30 -3.94
N ARG A 92 -3.45 -14.62 -4.20
CA ARG A 92 -3.01 -15.68 -3.29
C ARG A 92 -1.65 -16.26 -3.67
N ILE A 93 -0.92 -15.65 -4.60
CA ILE A 93 0.41 -16.09 -5.04
C ILE A 93 1.44 -15.04 -4.66
N TYR A 94 2.48 -15.44 -3.94
CA TYR A 94 3.52 -14.54 -3.43
C TYR A 94 4.89 -14.96 -3.97
N SER A 95 5.62 -14.06 -4.61
CA SER A 95 6.97 -14.33 -5.12
C SER A 95 7.96 -14.55 -3.98
N LEU A 96 8.87 -15.50 -4.16
CA LEU A 96 10.01 -15.71 -3.26
C LEU A 96 11.28 -15.01 -3.74
N GLU A 97 11.37 -14.73 -5.04
CA GLU A 97 12.54 -14.10 -5.64
C GLU A 97 12.53 -12.59 -5.40
N VAL A 98 13.70 -12.08 -5.03
CA VAL A 98 14.00 -10.66 -4.91
C VAL A 98 14.82 -10.28 -6.15
N ASP A 99 14.31 -9.34 -6.96
CA ASP A 99 15.04 -8.86 -8.14
C ASP A 99 16.27 -8.06 -7.69
N SER A 100 17.43 -8.72 -7.56
CA SER A 100 18.67 -8.10 -7.09
C SER A 100 19.07 -6.85 -7.89
N SER A 101 18.70 -6.78 -9.17
CA SER A 101 18.96 -5.62 -10.04
C SER A 101 18.13 -4.37 -9.69
N LYS A 102 16.95 -4.51 -9.08
CA LYS A 102 16.09 -3.38 -8.70
C LYS A 102 16.38 -2.87 -7.30
N ASP A 103 16.95 -3.70 -6.45
CA ASP A 103 17.31 -3.29 -5.09
C ASP A 103 18.66 -2.58 -5.04
N LEU A 104 19.59 -2.93 -5.94
CA LEU A 104 20.88 -2.25 -6.02
C LEU A 104 20.73 -0.77 -6.42
N SER A 105 19.80 -0.42 -7.33
CA SER A 105 19.55 0.98 -7.69
C SER A 105 19.05 1.80 -6.50
N ASN A 106 18.24 1.19 -5.63
CA ASN A 106 17.73 1.85 -4.43
C ASN A 106 18.82 1.97 -3.34
N SER A 107 19.68 0.96 -3.20
CA SER A 107 20.79 0.99 -2.23
C SER A 107 21.92 1.94 -2.62
N PHE A 108 22.21 2.08 -3.93
CA PHE A 108 23.27 2.95 -4.42
C PHE A 108 22.93 4.44 -4.23
N THR A 109 21.67 4.81 -4.48
CA THR A 109 21.17 6.18 -4.29
C THR A 109 21.27 6.61 -2.82
N TYR A 110 20.98 5.70 -1.88
CA TYR A 110 21.07 5.96 -0.44
C TYR A 110 22.51 6.21 0.04
N LEU A 111 23.50 5.52 -0.56
CA LEU A 111 24.90 5.69 -0.20
C LEU A 111 25.52 6.99 -0.77
N GLU A 112 25.05 7.46 -1.94
CA GLU A 112 25.51 8.73 -2.49
C GLU A 112 24.98 9.96 -1.73
N GLU A 113 23.78 9.89 -1.17
CA GLU A 113 23.23 10.96 -0.31
C GLU A 113 24.05 11.15 0.98
N GLN A 114 24.62 10.06 1.53
CA GLN A 114 25.51 10.13 2.69
C GLN A 114 26.88 10.76 2.37
N ARG A 115 27.31 10.77 1.10
CA ARG A 115 28.56 11.45 0.69
C ARG A 115 28.39 12.93 0.39
N ARG A 116 27.16 13.39 0.08
CA ARG A 116 26.89 14.81 -0.21
C ARG A 116 26.61 15.66 1.02
N GLY A 117 26.40 15.05 2.19
CA GLY A 117 26.10 15.76 3.44
C GLY A 117 27.29 16.50 4.08
N ASP A 118 28.53 16.08 3.81
CA ASP A 118 29.69 16.49 4.62
C ASP A 118 30.56 17.59 3.97
N ASN A 119 30.15 18.18 2.84
CA ASN A 119 30.94 19.22 2.16
C ASN A 119 30.09 20.38 1.61
N ALA A 120 29.14 20.88 2.42
CA ALA A 120 28.52 22.17 2.14
C ALA A 120 29.41 23.29 2.72
N PRO A 121 29.90 24.26 1.92
CA PRO A 121 30.63 25.40 2.46
C PRO A 121 29.69 26.21 3.36
N ASN A 122 30.18 26.55 4.56
CA ASN A 122 29.39 27.22 5.57
C ASN A 122 28.96 28.60 5.06
N ARG A 123 27.66 28.91 5.14
CA ARG A 123 27.05 30.13 4.59
C ARG A 123 27.54 31.42 5.27
N SER A 124 28.31 31.31 6.35
CA SER A 124 28.89 32.42 7.10
C SER A 124 30.03 33.15 6.39
N ASP A 125 30.68 32.54 5.38
CA ASP A 125 31.90 33.11 4.78
C ASP A 125 31.62 34.08 3.61
N LEU A 126 30.35 34.46 3.40
CA LEU A 126 29.89 35.25 2.25
C LEU A 126 29.44 36.68 2.63
N ARG A 127 29.90 37.22 3.75
CA ARG A 127 29.53 38.57 4.21
C ARG A 127 30.70 39.53 4.49
N ASP A 128 31.92 39.21 4.07
CA ASP A 128 33.07 40.12 4.20
C ASP A 128 33.77 40.36 2.86
N ILE A 129 33.07 40.89 1.87
CA ILE A 129 33.69 41.62 0.74
C ILE A 129 32.80 42.82 0.40
N SER A 130 33.04 43.95 1.07
CA SER A 130 32.74 45.29 0.57
C SER A 130 33.79 46.26 1.09
#